data_AF-A0A1I7AUP8-F1
#
_entry.id   AF-A0A1I7AUP8-F1
#
_cell.length_a   1.000
_cell.length_b   1.000
_cell.length_c   1.000
_cell.angle_alpha   90.00
_cell.angle_beta   90.00
_cell.angle_gamma   90.00
#
_symmetry.space_group_name_H-M   'P 1'
#
loop_
_entity.id
_entity.type
_entity.pdbx_description
1 polymer ?
#
loop_
_entity_poly.entity_id
_entity_poly.type
_entity_poly.pdbx_seq_one_letter_code
_entity_poly.pdbx_strand_id
1 'polypeptide(L)'
;MKHREVKSSIIECILERNEEVPEPDIRIYLKKKHNVEDQSTINKHLHDLQKLDCIELIPPVKNGLRNKWNITTIKNLKNIRHGFSELRLNNYEKAINIILRELEYFDNSPDWLIYHVKFYLSASFFNTCIETGKRPLETAVVKLYRNSIDAPRQQRVDDLLKKCYISCTKHYPDFKAPEEEFIGVMYTLRFEPVLSSLPLIFELFKEHVPGLPEEIPLQIFQTQLSGTVEIPEKIPEEIDDEDLVKYVLNTLHLIRKQWKDFESTHDDLLFEHFLNHDILIGADSDDQLYFVKKSKENHVLPRGSTEPSQIIMKEAELADLKLASEMIFKYKQPSRFSLNTVDEIYQAVLDYYSRWQVRL
;
A
#
# COMPACT_ATOMS: atom_id res chain seq x y z
N MET A 1 41.93 4.50 3.12
CA MET A 1 40.50 4.73 2.88
C MET A 1 39.73 3.52 3.38
N LYS A 2 38.67 3.67 4.17
CA LYS A 2 38.02 2.49 4.75
C LYS A 2 37.25 1.80 3.62
N HIS A 3 37.51 0.51 3.32
CA HIS A 3 36.87 -0.23 2.22
C HIS A 3 35.33 -0.10 2.16
N ARG A 4 34.69 0.19 3.29
CA ARG A 4 33.26 0.50 3.41
C ARG A 4 32.87 1.79 2.66
N GLU A 5 33.65 2.87 2.77
CA GLU A 5 33.36 4.16 2.13
C GLU A 5 33.30 4.05 0.60
N VAL A 6 34.21 3.26 -0.01
CA VAL A 6 34.18 2.97 -1.46
C VAL A 6 32.90 2.25 -1.84
N LYS A 7 32.53 1.22 -1.07
CA LYS A 7 31.34 0.41 -1.32
C LYS A 7 30.07 1.25 -1.20
N SER A 8 29.96 2.09 -0.17
CA SER A 8 28.86 3.04 -0.03
C SER A 8 28.77 3.96 -1.24
N SER A 9 29.88 4.51 -1.73
CA SER A 9 29.86 5.37 -2.92
C SER A 9 29.60 4.67 -4.25
N ILE A 10 29.92 3.38 -4.37
CA ILE A 10 29.45 2.57 -5.50
C ILE A 10 27.92 2.46 -5.46
N ILE A 11 27.36 2.15 -4.29
CA ILE A 11 25.91 2.04 -4.10
C ILE A 11 25.22 3.38 -4.42
N GLU A 12 25.75 4.50 -3.89
CA GLU A 12 25.25 5.85 -4.20
C GLU A 12 25.23 6.11 -5.70
N CYS A 13 26.33 5.82 -6.41
CA CYS A 13 26.44 6.01 -7.85
C CYS A 13 25.36 5.24 -8.63
N ILE A 14 25.04 4.01 -8.20
CA ILE A 14 24.03 3.17 -8.83
C ILE A 14 22.61 3.66 -8.48
N LEU A 15 22.39 4.13 -7.26
CA LEU A 15 21.10 4.67 -6.79
C LEU A 15 20.76 6.03 -7.41
N GLU A 16 21.77 6.86 -7.75
CA GLU A 16 21.60 8.18 -8.37
C GLU A 16 21.07 8.11 -9.82
N ARG A 17 21.17 6.96 -10.47
CA ARG A 17 20.78 6.77 -11.87
C ARG A 17 19.60 5.81 -11.91
N ASN A 18 18.57 6.08 -12.71
CA ASN A 18 17.43 5.16 -12.85
C ASN A 18 17.77 3.90 -13.67
N GLU A 19 18.76 3.99 -14.55
CA GLU A 19 19.21 2.91 -15.42
C GLU A 19 20.35 2.06 -14.81
N GLU A 20 20.69 0.98 -15.50
CA GLU A 20 21.86 0.14 -15.23
C GLU A 20 23.18 0.87 -15.53
N VAL A 21 24.18 0.72 -14.66
CA VAL A 21 25.39 1.53 -14.69
C VAL A 21 26.60 0.70 -15.13
N PRO A 22 27.30 1.09 -16.22
CA PRO A 22 28.52 0.39 -16.62
C PRO A 22 29.68 0.71 -15.67
N GLU A 23 30.56 -0.26 -15.40
CA GLU A 23 31.72 -0.08 -14.50
C GLU A 23 32.57 1.18 -14.79
N PRO A 24 32.88 1.53 -16.05
CA PRO A 24 33.62 2.75 -16.37
C PRO A 24 33.03 4.03 -15.77
N ASP A 25 31.70 4.11 -15.68
CA ASP A 25 31.02 5.27 -15.13
C ASP A 25 31.14 5.32 -13.60
N ILE A 26 31.06 4.15 -12.96
CA ILE A 26 31.32 3.98 -11.53
C ILE A 26 32.76 4.41 -11.23
N ARG A 27 33.72 4.00 -12.06
CA ARG A 27 35.12 4.42 -11.93
C ARG A 27 35.30 5.93 -12.07
N ILE A 28 34.65 6.56 -13.06
CA ILE A 28 34.68 8.02 -13.21
C ILE A 28 34.12 8.72 -11.96
N TYR A 29 33.02 8.20 -11.41
CA TYR A 29 32.42 8.72 -10.18
C TYR A 29 33.36 8.58 -8.98
N LEU A 30 33.96 7.40 -8.78
CA LEU A 30 34.89 7.13 -7.69
C LEU A 30 36.20 7.92 -7.80
N LYS A 31 36.72 8.13 -9.02
CA LYS A 31 37.89 8.99 -9.25
C LYS A 31 37.62 10.40 -8.77
N LYS A 32 36.44 10.96 -9.08
CA LYS A 32 36.06 12.32 -8.64
C LYS A 32 35.88 12.43 -7.12
N LYS A 33 35.27 11.42 -6.49
CA LYS A 33 34.90 11.48 -5.06
C LYS A 33 36.02 11.06 -4.10
N HIS A 34 36.82 10.07 -4.51
CA HIS A 34 37.75 9.35 -3.64
C HIS A 34 39.17 9.21 -4.23
N ASN A 35 39.42 9.74 -5.42
CA ASN A 35 40.68 9.56 -6.16
C ASN A 35 41.05 8.07 -6.37
N VAL A 36 40.04 7.20 -6.55
CA VAL A 36 40.23 5.77 -6.84
C VAL A 36 40.13 5.54 -8.35
N GLU A 37 41.20 5.01 -8.95
CA GLU A 37 41.25 4.76 -10.40
C GLU A 37 41.46 3.28 -10.76
N ASP A 38 41.96 2.48 -9.83
CA ASP A 38 42.34 1.10 -10.11
C ASP A 38 41.12 0.21 -10.40
N GLN A 39 41.03 -0.25 -11.64
CA GLN A 39 39.92 -1.05 -12.13
C GLN A 39 39.82 -2.41 -11.42
N SER A 40 40.95 -3.03 -11.07
CA SER A 40 40.98 -4.31 -10.36
C SER A 40 40.32 -4.17 -8.98
N THR A 41 40.67 -3.12 -8.25
CA THR A 41 40.10 -2.78 -6.95
C THR A 41 38.61 -2.50 -7.03
N ILE A 42 38.17 -1.73 -8.04
CA ILE A 42 36.74 -1.43 -8.25
C ILE A 42 35.94 -2.71 -8.56
N ASN A 43 36.45 -3.57 -9.45
CA ASN A 43 35.81 -4.85 -9.76
C ASN A 43 35.71 -5.75 -8.53
N LYS A 44 36.74 -5.79 -7.68
CA LYS A 44 36.68 -6.52 -6.41
C LYS A 44 35.56 -5.99 -5.51
N HIS A 45 35.42 -4.67 -5.39
CA HIS A 45 34.35 -4.06 -4.61
C HIS A 45 32.95 -4.36 -5.16
N LEU A 46 32.78 -4.33 -6.48
CA LEU A 46 31.52 -4.66 -7.14
C LEU A 46 31.11 -6.12 -6.89
N HIS A 47 32.05 -7.06 -7.07
CA HIS A 47 31.78 -8.47 -6.78
C HIS A 47 31.56 -8.76 -5.30
N ASP A 48 32.22 -8.03 -4.40
CA ASP A 48 31.92 -8.13 -2.96
C ASP A 48 30.50 -7.65 -2.66
N LEU A 49 30.06 -6.52 -3.23
CA LEU A 49 28.70 -6.00 -3.07
C LEU A 49 27.65 -6.95 -3.67
N GLN A 50 27.98 -7.58 -4.79
CA GLN A 50 27.16 -8.62 -5.40
C GLN A 50 27.00 -9.84 -4.47
N LYS A 51 28.09 -10.30 -3.84
CA LYS A 51 28.05 -11.41 -2.87
C LYS A 51 27.24 -11.09 -1.61
N LEU A 52 27.16 -9.81 -1.25
CA LEU A 52 26.29 -9.32 -0.18
C LEU A 52 24.84 -9.10 -0.64
N ASP A 53 24.52 -9.47 -1.87
CA ASP A 53 23.20 -9.24 -2.50
C ASP A 53 22.77 -7.76 -2.44
N CYS A 54 23.71 -6.82 -2.40
CA CYS A 54 23.43 -5.38 -2.39
C CYS A 54 23.22 -4.82 -3.81
N ILE A 55 23.87 -5.42 -4.81
CA ILE A 55 23.77 -5.03 -6.23
C ILE A 55 23.73 -6.26 -7.11
N GLU A 56 23.25 -6.10 -8.33
CA GLU A 56 23.16 -7.15 -9.33
C GLU A 56 24.05 -6.84 -10.53
N LEU A 57 24.67 -7.88 -11.07
CA LEU A 57 25.38 -7.84 -12.34
C LEU A 57 24.38 -8.10 -13.46
N ILE A 58 24.19 -7.13 -14.35
CA ILE A 58 23.40 -7.29 -15.56
C ILE A 58 24.33 -7.73 -16.70
N PRO A 59 24.21 -8.98 -17.19
CA PRO A 59 25.06 -9.48 -18.24
C PRO A 59 24.76 -8.78 -19.58
N PRO A 60 25.77 -8.59 -20.43
CA PRO A 60 25.57 -7.98 -21.73
C PRO A 60 24.69 -8.82 -22.66
N VAL A 61 23.81 -8.17 -23.42
CA VAL A 61 22.94 -8.82 -24.44
C VAL A 61 23.75 -9.42 -25.60
N LYS A 62 24.97 -8.94 -25.84
CA LYS A 62 25.90 -9.47 -26.87
C LYS A 62 27.29 -9.64 -26.29
N ASN A 63 27.96 -10.73 -26.67
CA ASN A 63 29.36 -10.99 -26.31
C ASN A 63 30.26 -9.81 -26.73
N GLY A 64 31.08 -9.33 -25.80
CA GLY A 64 31.98 -8.19 -26.00
C GLY A 64 31.44 -6.83 -25.53
N LEU A 65 30.16 -6.72 -25.18
CA LEU A 65 29.63 -5.54 -24.49
C LEU A 65 30.00 -5.57 -23.00
N ARG A 66 30.06 -4.39 -22.38
CA ARG A 66 30.50 -4.24 -20.99
C ARG A 66 29.40 -4.68 -20.02
N ASN A 67 29.83 -5.32 -18.93
CA ASN A 67 29.00 -5.59 -17.77
C ASN A 67 28.42 -4.31 -17.18
N LYS A 68 27.17 -4.38 -16.74
CA LYS A 68 26.48 -3.29 -16.05
C LYS A 68 26.01 -3.74 -14.68
N TRP A 69 25.79 -2.76 -13.80
CA TRP A 69 25.45 -2.99 -12.40
C TRP A 69 24.18 -2.25 -12.04
N ASN A 70 23.32 -2.88 -11.24
CA ASN A 70 22.04 -2.30 -10.87
C ASN A 70 21.59 -2.67 -9.45
N ILE A 71 20.58 -1.95 -8.96
CA ILE A 71 19.82 -2.23 -7.75
C ILE A 71 18.36 -2.26 -8.21
N THR A 72 17.72 -3.42 -8.08
CA THR A 72 16.45 -3.71 -8.78
C THR A 72 15.38 -4.25 -7.84
N THR A 73 15.79 -4.87 -6.72
CA THR A 73 14.87 -5.58 -5.82
C THR A 73 14.81 -4.98 -4.42
N ILE A 74 13.71 -5.22 -3.71
CA ILE A 74 13.59 -4.90 -2.28
C ILE A 74 14.64 -5.63 -1.44
N LYS A 75 15.04 -6.85 -1.85
CA LYS A 75 16.14 -7.60 -1.23
C LYS A 75 17.45 -6.81 -1.27
N ASN A 76 17.79 -6.19 -2.42
CA ASN A 76 18.96 -5.33 -2.50
C ASN A 76 18.89 -4.17 -1.50
N LEU A 77 17.74 -3.46 -1.45
CA LEU A 77 17.55 -2.34 -0.53
C LEU A 77 17.67 -2.76 0.94
N LYS A 78 17.10 -3.92 1.30
CA LYS A 78 17.20 -4.49 2.64
C LYS A 78 18.65 -4.77 3.02
N ASN A 79 19.41 -5.42 2.14
CA ASN A 79 20.83 -5.71 2.40
C ASN A 79 21.67 -4.43 2.46
N ILE A 80 21.40 -3.46 1.59
CA ILE A 80 22.06 -2.15 1.65
C ILE A 80 21.79 -1.48 2.98
N ARG A 81 20.53 -1.44 3.44
CA ARG A 81 20.17 -0.81 4.72
C ARG A 81 20.88 -1.45 5.91
N HIS A 82 21.00 -2.78 5.92
CA HIS A 82 21.69 -3.51 6.99
C HIS A 82 23.21 -3.30 6.95
N GLY A 83 23.82 -3.34 5.76
CA GLY A 83 25.27 -3.23 5.60
C GLY A 83 25.82 -1.79 5.57
N PHE A 84 24.98 -0.82 5.19
CA PHE A 84 25.33 0.55 4.87
C PHE A 84 24.26 1.52 5.41
N SER A 85 23.97 1.42 6.70
CA SER A 85 22.94 2.21 7.40
C SER A 85 23.13 3.73 7.33
N GLU A 86 24.32 4.19 6.95
CA GLU A 86 24.60 5.60 6.69
C GLU A 86 23.89 6.14 5.43
N LEU A 87 23.48 5.26 4.51
CA LEU A 87 22.80 5.64 3.28
C LEU A 87 21.31 5.87 3.55
N ARG A 88 20.86 7.12 3.35
CA ARG A 88 19.44 7.49 3.36
C ARG A 88 18.79 7.09 2.04
N LEU A 89 18.34 5.85 1.97
CA LEU A 89 17.80 5.24 0.75
C LEU A 89 16.58 5.98 0.18
N ASN A 90 15.76 6.60 1.02
CA ASN A 90 14.60 7.40 0.57
C ASN A 90 14.98 8.69 -0.19
N ASN A 91 16.26 9.08 -0.24
CA ASN A 91 16.71 10.22 -1.06
C ASN A 91 16.87 9.88 -2.55
N TYR A 92 16.72 8.60 -2.92
CA TYR A 92 16.96 8.11 -4.26
C TYR A 92 15.66 7.64 -4.91
N GLU A 93 15.28 8.29 -6.00
CA GLU A 93 14.08 7.95 -6.79
C GLU A 93 14.08 6.47 -7.18
N LYS A 94 15.23 5.90 -7.58
CA LYS A 94 15.36 4.47 -7.87
C LYS A 94 14.90 3.59 -6.70
N ALA A 95 15.30 3.92 -5.47
CA ALA A 95 14.92 3.15 -4.28
C ALA A 95 13.43 3.29 -3.96
N ILE A 96 12.89 4.52 -4.05
CA ILE A 96 11.45 4.78 -3.94
C ILE A 96 10.67 3.94 -4.96
N ASN A 97 11.09 3.93 -6.22
CA ASN A 97 10.41 3.21 -7.30
C ASN A 97 10.43 1.68 -7.14
N ILE A 98 11.45 1.14 -6.48
CA ILE A 98 11.47 -0.29 -6.12
C ILE A 98 10.37 -0.59 -5.10
N ILE A 99 10.23 0.25 -4.07
CA ILE A 99 9.19 0.06 -3.04
C ILE A 99 7.79 0.31 -3.61
N LEU A 100 7.58 1.34 -4.42
CA LEU A 100 6.28 1.59 -5.06
C LEU A 100 5.81 0.39 -5.89
N ARG A 101 6.71 -0.23 -6.66
CA ARG A 101 6.40 -1.44 -7.43
C ARG A 101 6.09 -2.64 -6.54
N GLU A 102 6.84 -2.84 -5.47
CA GLU A 102 6.57 -3.91 -4.50
C GLU A 102 5.20 -3.75 -3.83
N LEU A 103 4.77 -2.51 -3.63
CA LEU A 103 3.47 -2.19 -3.04
C LEU A 103 2.33 -2.11 -4.08
N GLU A 104 2.63 -2.35 -5.36
CA GLU A 104 1.68 -2.28 -6.48
C GLU A 104 1.11 -0.87 -6.73
N TYR A 105 1.84 0.18 -6.33
CA TYR A 105 1.56 1.56 -6.74
C TYR A 105 2.19 1.80 -8.11
N PHE A 106 1.39 1.62 -9.16
CA PHE A 106 1.83 1.75 -10.55
C PHE A 106 1.98 3.22 -10.97
N ASP A 107 2.93 3.48 -11.87
CA ASP A 107 3.32 4.82 -12.29
C ASP A 107 2.22 5.61 -13.02
N ASN A 108 1.21 4.91 -13.54
CA ASN A 108 0.02 5.48 -14.19
C ASN A 108 -1.11 5.86 -13.21
N SER A 109 -1.02 5.50 -11.93
CA SER A 109 -1.97 5.94 -10.90
C SER A 109 -1.48 7.21 -10.20
N PRO A 110 -2.37 8.20 -9.96
CA PRO A 110 -2.09 9.36 -9.09
C PRO A 110 -1.47 8.98 -7.74
N ASP A 111 -1.85 7.83 -7.19
CA ASP A 111 -1.37 7.34 -5.89
C ASP A 111 0.13 7.16 -5.85
N TRP A 112 0.75 6.86 -7.00
CA TRP A 112 2.21 6.78 -7.10
C TRP A 112 2.87 8.07 -6.64
N LEU A 113 2.36 9.24 -7.05
CA LEU A 113 3.00 10.51 -6.72
C LEU A 113 2.77 10.86 -5.25
N ILE A 114 1.58 10.57 -4.74
CA ILE A 114 1.25 10.75 -3.32
C ILE A 114 2.18 9.89 -2.46
N TYR A 115 2.36 8.62 -2.79
CA TYR A 115 3.25 7.72 -2.07
C TYR A 115 4.73 8.05 -2.25
N HIS A 116 5.13 8.52 -3.43
CA HIS A 116 6.48 9.03 -3.65
C HIS A 116 6.81 10.13 -2.64
N VAL A 117 5.89 11.09 -2.47
CA VAL A 117 6.03 12.17 -1.49
C VAL A 117 6.02 11.64 -0.06
N LYS A 118 5.10 10.73 0.30
CA LYS A 118 5.05 10.11 1.64
C LYS A 118 6.39 9.43 2.00
N PHE A 119 7.01 8.69 1.08
CA PHE A 119 8.31 8.05 1.29
C PHE A 119 9.47 9.03 1.38
N TYR A 120 9.40 10.13 0.64
CA TYR A 120 10.37 11.19 0.76
C TYR A 120 10.30 11.86 2.13
N LEU A 121 9.09 12.19 2.59
CA LEU A 121 8.84 12.91 3.85
C LEU A 121 9.12 12.06 5.10
N SER A 122 8.86 10.75 5.08
CA SER A 122 9.07 9.87 6.23
C SER A 122 10.06 8.76 5.92
N ALA A 123 11.27 8.92 6.45
CA ALA A 123 12.29 7.88 6.39
C ALA A 123 11.86 6.62 7.15
N SER A 124 11.16 6.75 8.28
CA SER A 124 10.69 5.60 9.07
C SER A 124 9.63 4.79 8.32
N PHE A 125 8.71 5.47 7.61
CA PHE A 125 7.73 4.79 6.77
C PHE A 125 8.40 4.00 5.65
N PHE A 126 9.23 4.68 4.84
CA PHE A 126 9.95 4.07 3.73
C PHE A 126 10.79 2.86 4.18
N ASN A 127 11.50 3.03 5.29
CA ASN A 127 12.31 1.98 5.89
C ASN A 127 11.46 0.80 6.37
N THR A 128 10.29 1.04 6.96
CA THR A 128 9.44 -0.06 7.41
C THR A 128 8.90 -0.86 6.22
N CYS A 129 8.58 -0.20 5.10
CA CYS A 129 8.23 -0.88 3.85
C CYS A 129 9.35 -1.80 3.34
N ILE A 130 10.63 -1.40 3.45
CA ILE A 130 11.78 -2.26 3.10
C ILE A 130 11.79 -3.56 3.94
N GLU A 131 11.46 -3.49 5.23
CA GLU A 131 11.60 -4.64 6.13
C GLU A 131 10.43 -5.60 6.09
N THR A 132 9.22 -5.03 6.01
CA THR A 132 7.97 -5.75 6.29
C THR A 132 7.22 -6.11 5.02
N GLY A 133 7.35 -5.33 3.94
CA GLY A 133 6.54 -5.47 2.73
C GLY A 133 5.06 -5.10 2.95
N LYS A 134 4.25 -5.26 1.89
CA LYS A 134 2.85 -4.79 1.83
C LYS A 134 1.92 -5.45 2.86
N ARG A 135 1.81 -6.79 2.82
CA ARG A 135 0.78 -7.54 3.57
C ARG A 135 0.82 -7.33 5.08
N PRO A 136 1.99 -7.31 5.75
CA PRO A 136 2.02 -7.07 7.19
C PRO A 136 1.58 -5.65 7.57
N LEU A 137 1.91 -4.65 6.74
CA LEU A 137 1.49 -3.26 6.95
C LEU A 137 -0.03 -3.12 6.80
N GLU A 138 -0.61 -3.69 5.75
CA GLU A 138 -2.07 -3.72 5.57
C GLU A 138 -2.77 -4.39 6.74
N THR A 139 -2.25 -5.55 7.18
CA THR A 139 -2.81 -6.29 8.32
C THR A 139 -2.76 -5.45 9.61
N ALA A 140 -1.66 -4.73 9.84
CA ALA A 140 -1.50 -3.86 11.01
C ALA A 140 -2.48 -2.68 10.99
N VAL A 141 -2.65 -2.04 9.83
CA VAL A 141 -3.55 -0.88 9.67
C VAL A 141 -5.02 -1.29 9.75
N VAL A 142 -5.40 -2.46 9.22
CA VAL A 142 -6.76 -3.01 9.43
C VAL A 142 -7.04 -3.21 10.91
N LYS A 143 -6.09 -3.79 11.67
CA LYS A 143 -6.25 -3.97 13.12
C LYS A 143 -6.37 -2.65 13.85
N LEU A 144 -5.54 -1.66 13.51
CA LEU A 144 -5.61 -0.32 14.09
C LEU A 144 -6.98 0.30 13.83
N TYR A 145 -7.44 0.29 12.57
CA TYR A 145 -8.74 0.85 12.20
C TYR A 145 -9.88 0.24 13.00
N ARG A 146 -9.95 -1.10 13.04
CA ARG A 146 -11.01 -1.84 13.76
C ARG A 146 -10.96 -1.64 15.27
N ASN A 147 -9.77 -1.53 15.86
CA ASN A 147 -9.63 -1.50 17.32
C ASN A 147 -9.65 -0.09 17.91
N SER A 148 -9.42 0.95 17.11
CA SER A 148 -9.43 2.33 17.61
C SER A 148 -10.39 3.26 16.88
N ILE A 149 -10.39 3.26 15.54
CA ILE A 149 -11.09 4.29 14.76
C ILE A 149 -12.57 3.96 14.64
N ASP A 150 -12.89 2.72 14.26
CA ASP A 150 -14.26 2.24 14.06
C ASP A 150 -14.62 1.15 15.08
N ALA A 151 -13.99 1.21 16.26
CA ALA A 151 -14.19 0.28 17.37
C ALA A 151 -15.66 0.06 17.75
N PRO A 152 -16.53 1.11 17.81
CA PRO A 152 -17.95 0.89 18.11
C PRO A 152 -18.67 0.02 17.07
N ARG A 153 -18.35 0.18 15.78
CA ARG A 153 -18.94 -0.63 14.72
C ARG A 153 -18.36 -2.04 14.72
N GLN A 154 -17.06 -2.17 14.96
CA GLN A 154 -16.42 -3.48 15.09
C GLN A 154 -17.05 -4.29 16.23
N GLN A 155 -17.22 -3.69 17.41
CA GLN A 155 -17.90 -4.32 18.54
C GLN A 155 -19.31 -4.78 18.17
N ARG A 156 -20.06 -3.94 17.46
CA ARG A 156 -21.40 -4.29 16.98
C ARG A 156 -21.39 -5.47 16.00
N VAL A 157 -20.41 -5.52 15.09
CA VAL A 157 -20.23 -6.64 14.15
C VAL A 157 -19.93 -7.92 14.92
N ASP A 158 -19.02 -7.88 15.89
CA ASP A 158 -18.63 -9.04 16.69
C ASP A 158 -19.82 -9.58 17.51
N ASP A 159 -20.59 -8.70 18.15
CA ASP A 159 -21.79 -9.08 18.92
C ASP A 159 -22.85 -9.74 18.03
N LEU A 160 -23.07 -9.20 16.83
CA LEU A 160 -24.04 -9.73 15.87
C LEU A 160 -23.59 -11.08 15.29
N LEU A 161 -22.32 -11.21 14.90
CA LEU A 161 -21.76 -12.47 14.39
C LEU A 161 -21.91 -13.58 15.42
N LYS A 162 -21.59 -13.29 16.68
CA LYS A 162 -21.71 -14.25 17.78
C LYS A 162 -23.16 -14.70 18.00
N LYS A 163 -24.11 -13.76 17.97
CA LYS A 163 -25.54 -14.10 18.12
C LYS A 163 -26.10 -14.87 16.93
N CYS A 164 -25.70 -14.51 15.71
CA CYS A 164 -26.05 -15.27 14.51
C CYS A 164 -25.51 -16.70 14.62
N TYR A 165 -24.24 -16.86 14.99
CA TYR A 165 -23.63 -18.18 15.19
C TYR A 165 -24.37 -19.03 16.23
N ILE A 166 -24.66 -18.45 17.40
CA ILE A 166 -25.43 -19.14 18.46
C ILE A 166 -26.81 -19.57 17.93
N SER A 167 -27.51 -18.68 17.22
CA SER A 167 -28.80 -18.99 16.60
C SER A 167 -28.68 -20.14 15.58
N CYS A 168 -27.68 -20.09 14.69
CA CYS A 168 -27.39 -21.16 13.74
C CYS A 168 -27.23 -22.51 14.44
N THR A 169 -26.40 -22.58 15.50
CA THR A 169 -26.15 -23.83 16.25
C THR A 169 -27.38 -24.33 17.01
N LYS A 170 -28.27 -23.43 17.43
CA LYS A 170 -29.49 -23.76 18.19
C LYS A 170 -30.60 -24.28 17.28
N HIS A 171 -30.77 -23.69 16.10
CA HIS A 171 -31.93 -23.89 15.25
C HIS A 171 -31.68 -24.84 14.06
N TYR A 172 -30.42 -25.06 13.66
CA TYR A 172 -30.07 -25.90 12.51
C TYR A 172 -29.19 -27.09 12.94
N PRO A 173 -29.77 -28.29 13.14
CA PRO A 173 -29.04 -29.47 13.63
C PRO A 173 -27.89 -29.93 12.71
N ASP A 174 -27.99 -29.63 11.42
CA ASP A 174 -26.97 -29.97 10.43
C ASP A 174 -25.83 -28.95 10.37
N PHE A 175 -25.98 -27.79 11.02
CA PHE A 175 -24.94 -26.78 11.11
C PHE A 175 -23.88 -27.18 12.15
N LYS A 176 -22.65 -27.45 11.67
CA LYS A 176 -21.53 -27.94 12.50
C LYS A 176 -20.23 -27.17 12.27
N ALA A 177 -20.28 -26.06 11.55
CA ALA A 177 -19.10 -25.24 11.31
C ALA A 177 -18.62 -24.60 12.62
N PRO A 178 -17.31 -24.53 12.88
CA PRO A 178 -16.75 -23.74 13.98
C PRO A 178 -17.09 -22.25 13.84
N GLU A 179 -17.17 -21.54 14.98
CA GLU A 179 -17.43 -20.09 15.01
C GLU A 179 -16.44 -19.28 14.17
N GLU A 180 -15.16 -19.64 14.23
CA GLU A 180 -14.09 -18.98 13.46
C GLU A 180 -14.30 -19.12 11.95
N GLU A 181 -14.78 -20.28 11.49
CA GLU A 181 -15.04 -20.55 10.09
C GLU A 181 -16.28 -19.79 9.60
N PHE A 182 -17.34 -19.75 10.41
CA PHE A 182 -18.51 -18.91 10.17
C PHE A 182 -18.14 -17.43 10.02
N ILE A 183 -17.36 -16.90 10.97
CA ILE A 183 -16.88 -15.51 10.94
C ILE A 183 -16.02 -15.27 9.68
N GLY A 184 -15.14 -16.21 9.35
CA GLY A 184 -14.29 -16.16 8.16
C GLY A 184 -15.09 -16.03 6.85
N VAL A 185 -16.16 -16.81 6.70
CA VAL A 185 -17.09 -16.73 5.56
C VAL A 185 -17.75 -15.36 5.50
N MET A 186 -18.27 -14.84 6.62
CA MET A 186 -18.93 -13.52 6.65
C MET A 186 -17.99 -12.39 6.22
N TYR A 187 -16.74 -12.44 6.67
CA TYR A 187 -15.72 -11.49 6.23
C TYR A 187 -15.30 -11.68 4.77
N THR A 188 -15.37 -12.88 4.21
CA THR A 188 -15.01 -13.17 2.81
C THR A 188 -16.04 -12.59 1.83
N LEU A 189 -17.31 -12.55 2.22
CA LEU A 189 -18.38 -11.96 1.41
C LEU A 189 -18.26 -10.45 1.17
N ARG A 190 -17.29 -9.77 1.81
CA ARG A 190 -16.99 -8.37 1.51
C ARG A 190 -16.36 -8.17 0.12
N PHE A 191 -15.71 -9.20 -0.42
CA PHE A 191 -14.99 -9.14 -1.69
C PHE A 191 -15.96 -9.17 -2.88
N GLU A 192 -15.92 -8.14 -3.73
CA GLU A 192 -16.82 -7.99 -4.87
C GLU A 192 -16.83 -9.18 -5.85
N PRO A 193 -15.68 -9.81 -6.18
CA PRO A 193 -15.68 -10.99 -7.06
C PRO A 193 -16.47 -12.17 -6.50
N VAL A 194 -16.52 -12.31 -5.17
CA VAL A 194 -17.32 -13.34 -4.49
C VAL A 194 -18.78 -12.92 -4.48
N LEU A 195 -19.06 -11.67 -4.07
CA LEU A 195 -20.42 -11.16 -3.90
C LEU A 195 -21.24 -11.13 -5.20
N SER A 196 -20.56 -10.92 -6.32
CA SER A 196 -21.17 -10.86 -7.66
C SER A 196 -21.40 -12.23 -8.31
N SER A 197 -21.09 -13.34 -7.62
CA SER A 197 -21.17 -14.69 -8.19
C SER A 197 -21.95 -15.65 -7.30
N LEU A 198 -23.21 -15.90 -7.67
CA LEU A 198 -24.07 -16.87 -6.97
C LEU A 198 -23.41 -18.25 -6.83
N PRO A 199 -22.77 -18.84 -7.86
CA PRO A 199 -22.06 -20.11 -7.71
C PRO A 199 -20.95 -20.08 -6.66
N LEU A 200 -20.15 -19.01 -6.60
CA LEU A 200 -19.07 -18.89 -5.62
C LEU A 200 -19.61 -18.73 -4.20
N ILE A 201 -20.70 -17.97 -4.03
CA ILE A 201 -21.36 -17.84 -2.72
C ILE A 201 -21.89 -19.20 -2.26
N PHE A 202 -22.58 -19.95 -3.14
CA PHE A 202 -23.08 -21.28 -2.79
C PHE A 202 -21.96 -22.27 -2.45
N GLU A 203 -20.87 -22.27 -3.22
CA GLU A 203 -19.71 -23.10 -2.95
C GLU A 203 -19.09 -22.77 -1.59
N LEU A 204 -18.88 -21.48 -1.31
CA LEU A 204 -18.36 -20.99 -0.03
C LEU A 204 -19.23 -21.45 1.15
N PHE A 205 -20.56 -21.35 1.03
CA PHE A 205 -21.47 -21.79 2.09
C PHE A 205 -21.47 -23.30 2.28
N LYS A 206 -21.50 -24.05 1.18
CA LYS A 206 -21.52 -25.52 1.21
C LYS A 206 -20.23 -26.10 1.79
N GLU A 207 -19.08 -25.49 1.50
CA GLU A 207 -17.78 -25.96 1.96
C GLU A 207 -17.53 -25.60 3.43
N HIS A 208 -17.82 -24.36 3.82
CA HIS A 208 -17.35 -23.81 5.09
C HIS A 208 -18.44 -23.61 6.15
N VAL A 209 -19.70 -23.48 5.74
CA VAL A 209 -20.85 -23.31 6.67
C VAL A 209 -22.04 -24.18 6.26
N PRO A 210 -21.86 -25.51 6.11
CA PRO A 210 -22.92 -26.40 5.68
C PRO A 210 -24.05 -26.44 6.72
N GLY A 211 -25.28 -26.68 6.25
CA GLY A 211 -26.47 -26.78 7.10
C GLY A 211 -27.21 -25.47 7.35
N LEU A 212 -26.74 -24.35 6.77
CA LEU A 212 -27.47 -23.08 6.78
C LEU A 212 -28.55 -23.02 5.66
N PRO A 213 -29.61 -22.21 5.85
CA PRO A 213 -30.64 -21.98 4.83
C PRO A 213 -30.06 -21.43 3.53
N GLU A 214 -30.49 -21.96 2.38
CA GLU A 214 -30.11 -21.48 1.04
C GLU A 214 -30.63 -20.06 0.75
N GLU A 215 -31.62 -19.60 1.52
CA GLU A 215 -32.14 -18.24 1.47
C GLU A 215 -31.06 -17.19 1.77
N ILE A 216 -30.09 -17.51 2.64
CA ILE A 216 -28.99 -16.59 2.98
C ILE A 216 -28.12 -16.30 1.73
N PRO A 217 -27.46 -17.29 1.10
CA PRO A 217 -26.63 -17.04 -0.07
C PRO A 217 -27.44 -16.45 -1.25
N LEU A 218 -28.70 -16.85 -1.41
CA LEU A 218 -29.59 -16.30 -2.43
C LEU A 218 -29.86 -14.79 -2.22
N GLN A 219 -30.23 -14.38 -1.01
CA GLN A 219 -30.50 -12.97 -0.70
C GLN A 219 -29.24 -12.10 -0.76
N ILE A 220 -28.08 -12.64 -0.37
CA ILE A 220 -26.79 -11.94 -0.53
C ILE A 220 -26.56 -11.59 -2.00
N PHE A 221 -26.71 -12.56 -2.90
CA PHE A 221 -26.53 -12.35 -4.33
C PHE A 221 -27.58 -11.42 -4.94
N GLN A 222 -28.86 -11.59 -4.60
CA GLN A 222 -29.94 -10.77 -5.16
C GLN A 222 -29.83 -9.31 -4.72
N THR A 223 -29.45 -9.07 -3.46
CA THR A 223 -29.34 -7.71 -2.92
C THR A 223 -28.00 -7.05 -3.18
N GLN A 224 -26.94 -7.82 -3.46
CA GLN A 224 -25.56 -7.33 -3.55
C GLN A 224 -25.15 -6.48 -2.32
N LEU A 225 -25.80 -6.74 -1.18
CA LEU A 225 -25.68 -5.93 0.05
C LEU A 225 -25.89 -4.42 -0.18
N SER A 226 -26.66 -4.05 -1.21
CA SER A 226 -26.93 -2.68 -1.64
C SER A 226 -28.20 -2.07 -1.02
N GLY A 227 -29.07 -2.90 -0.42
CA GLY A 227 -30.28 -2.45 0.27
C GLY A 227 -29.98 -1.86 1.65
N THR A 228 -30.72 -0.82 2.03
CA THR A 228 -30.83 -0.38 3.42
C THR A 228 -31.65 -1.40 4.20
N VAL A 229 -31.03 -2.46 4.67
CA VAL A 229 -31.62 -3.23 5.77
C VAL A 229 -31.54 -2.30 6.98
N GLU A 230 -32.69 -1.92 7.55
CA GLU A 230 -32.70 -1.14 8.78
C GLU A 230 -31.89 -1.91 9.83
N ILE A 231 -30.74 -1.34 10.19
CA ILE A 231 -29.83 -1.94 11.16
C ILE A 231 -30.48 -1.76 12.53
N PRO A 232 -31.01 -2.82 13.17
CA PRO A 232 -31.80 -2.66 14.39
C PRO A 232 -30.98 -1.98 15.47
N GLU A 233 -31.43 -0.83 16.00
CA GLU A 233 -30.67 -0.05 16.99
C GLU A 233 -30.33 -0.88 18.23
N LYS A 234 -31.21 -1.81 18.60
CA LYS A 234 -31.00 -2.76 19.68
C LYS A 234 -30.82 -4.16 19.08
N ILE A 235 -29.70 -4.79 19.44
CA ILE A 235 -29.50 -6.20 19.18
C ILE A 235 -30.30 -6.98 20.24
N PRO A 236 -31.21 -7.88 19.84
CA PRO A 236 -31.99 -8.67 20.78
C PRO A 236 -31.08 -9.63 21.56
N GLU A 237 -31.52 -10.06 22.73
CA GLU A 237 -30.76 -11.01 23.56
C GLU A 237 -30.55 -12.34 22.84
N GLU A 238 -31.58 -12.82 22.13
CA GLU A 238 -31.56 -14.00 21.27
C GLU A 238 -32.07 -13.65 19.85
N ILE A 239 -31.59 -14.37 18.84
CA ILE A 239 -32.05 -14.30 17.45
C ILE A 239 -32.73 -15.63 17.16
N ASP A 240 -34.01 -15.61 16.79
CA ASP A 240 -34.73 -16.79 16.32
C ASP A 240 -34.44 -17.07 14.84
N ASP A 241 -34.96 -18.19 14.34
CA ASP A 241 -34.78 -18.63 12.95
C ASP A 241 -35.45 -17.70 11.94
N GLU A 242 -36.60 -17.10 12.29
CA GLU A 242 -37.31 -16.14 11.44
C GLU A 242 -36.49 -14.86 11.21
N ASP A 243 -35.77 -14.37 12.23
CA ASP A 243 -34.94 -13.17 12.16
C ASP A 243 -33.48 -13.44 11.72
N LEU A 244 -33.01 -14.69 11.69
CA LEU A 244 -31.61 -15.03 11.41
C LEU A 244 -31.10 -14.43 10.09
N VAL A 245 -31.84 -14.64 9.00
CA VAL A 245 -31.45 -14.15 7.67
C VAL A 245 -31.27 -12.63 7.68
N LYS A 246 -32.19 -11.91 8.33
CA LYS A 246 -32.14 -10.46 8.48
C LYS A 246 -30.90 -10.01 9.26
N TYR A 247 -30.55 -10.66 10.36
CA TYR A 247 -29.36 -10.28 11.14
C TYR A 247 -28.05 -10.63 10.43
N VAL A 248 -27.98 -11.75 9.70
CA VAL A 248 -26.81 -12.09 8.87
C VAL A 248 -26.61 -11.02 7.79
N LEU A 249 -27.65 -10.65 7.05
CA LEU A 249 -27.57 -9.61 6.02
C LEU A 249 -27.20 -8.23 6.59
N ASN A 250 -27.75 -7.85 7.74
CA ASN A 250 -27.36 -6.63 8.45
C ASN A 250 -25.88 -6.62 8.82
N THR A 251 -25.38 -7.74 9.33
CA THR A 251 -23.98 -7.89 9.73
C THR A 251 -23.04 -7.78 8.53
N LEU A 252 -23.39 -8.42 7.41
CA LEU A 252 -22.66 -8.31 6.15
C LEU A 252 -22.64 -6.88 5.60
N HIS A 253 -23.76 -6.16 5.70
CA HIS A 253 -23.83 -4.75 5.33
C HIS A 253 -22.88 -3.88 6.19
N LEU A 254 -22.84 -4.11 7.52
CA LEU A 254 -21.91 -3.42 8.42
C LEU A 254 -20.44 -3.71 8.06
N ILE A 255 -20.10 -4.97 7.79
CA ILE A 255 -18.75 -5.38 7.37
C ILE A 255 -18.35 -4.69 6.06
N ARG A 256 -19.24 -4.71 5.06
CA ARG A 256 -18.99 -4.06 3.75
C ARG A 256 -18.83 -2.55 3.89
N LYS A 257 -19.68 -1.91 4.70
CA LYS A 257 -19.57 -0.46 4.97
C LYS A 257 -18.27 -0.12 5.69
N GLN A 258 -17.92 -0.88 6.72
CA GLN A 258 -16.64 -0.73 7.42
C GLN A 258 -15.45 -0.83 6.46
N TRP A 259 -15.47 -1.82 5.57
CA TRP A 259 -14.39 -2.04 4.62
C TRP A 259 -14.29 -0.91 3.59
N LYS A 260 -15.41 -0.40 3.07
CA LYS A 260 -15.42 0.78 2.17
C LYS A 260 -14.86 2.03 2.84
N ASP A 261 -15.27 2.29 4.08
CA ASP A 261 -14.75 3.43 4.85
C ASP A 261 -13.22 3.27 5.08
N PHE A 262 -12.78 2.05 5.38
CA PHE A 262 -11.37 1.70 5.52
C PHE A 262 -10.57 1.91 4.22
N GLU A 263 -11.03 1.38 3.09
CA GLU A 263 -10.35 1.51 1.79
C GLU A 263 -10.11 2.99 1.44
N SER A 264 -11.08 3.86 1.72
CA SER A 264 -10.96 5.30 1.46
C SER A 264 -9.99 6.06 2.38
N THR A 265 -9.49 5.42 3.44
CA THR A 265 -8.66 6.08 4.48
C THR A 265 -7.36 5.35 4.81
N HIS A 266 -7.18 4.09 4.39
CA HIS A 266 -6.09 3.23 4.85
C HIS A 266 -4.68 3.81 4.60
N ASP A 267 -4.46 4.40 3.42
CA ASP A 267 -3.18 5.00 3.03
C ASP A 267 -2.77 6.19 3.90
N ASP A 268 -3.74 6.94 4.41
CA ASP A 268 -3.50 8.09 5.26
C ASP A 268 -3.36 7.70 6.71
N LEU A 269 -4.10 6.68 7.16
CA LEU A 269 -3.92 6.07 8.47
C LEU A 269 -2.53 5.46 8.62
N LEU A 270 -2.04 4.79 7.58
CA LEU A 270 -0.69 4.24 7.56
C LEU A 270 0.35 5.37 7.68
N PHE A 271 0.22 6.43 6.89
CA PHE A 271 1.17 7.54 6.93
C PHE A 271 1.11 8.33 8.25
N GLU A 272 -0.09 8.56 8.79
CA GLU A 272 -0.30 9.21 10.09
C GLU A 272 0.31 8.38 11.25
N HIS A 273 0.22 7.06 11.17
CA HIS A 273 0.90 6.19 12.14
C HIS A 273 2.41 6.45 12.17
N PHE A 274 3.05 6.58 10.99
CA PHE A 274 4.48 6.90 10.92
C PHE A 274 4.80 8.34 11.31
N LEU A 275 3.92 9.31 11.02
CA LEU A 275 4.07 10.67 11.56
C LEU A 275 4.09 10.64 13.09
N ASN A 276 3.15 9.94 13.73
CA ASN A 276 3.13 9.85 15.19
C ASN A 276 4.39 9.18 15.75
N HIS A 277 4.90 8.14 15.07
CA HIS A 277 6.18 7.54 15.42
C HIS A 277 7.34 8.53 15.29
N ASP A 278 7.40 9.26 14.17
CA ASP A 278 8.43 10.26 13.88
C ASP A 278 8.41 11.38 14.92
N ILE A 279 7.23 11.87 15.33
CA ILE A 279 7.06 12.85 16.42
C ILE A 279 7.65 12.31 17.73
N LEU A 280 7.34 11.06 18.09
CA LEU A 280 7.79 10.46 19.35
C LEU A 280 9.32 10.33 19.43
N ILE A 281 9.99 10.14 18.29
CA ILE A 281 11.46 10.04 18.23
C ILE A 281 12.14 11.35 17.84
N GLY A 282 11.38 12.44 17.64
CA GLY A 282 11.88 13.74 17.21
C GLY A 282 12.49 13.74 15.80
N ALA A 283 11.97 12.89 14.90
CA ALA A 283 12.37 12.79 13.50
C ALA A 283 11.34 13.36 12.53
N ASP A 284 10.25 13.93 13.04
CA ASP A 284 9.22 14.59 12.23
C ASP A 284 9.71 15.89 11.61
N SER A 285 8.90 16.44 10.70
CA SER A 285 9.16 17.73 10.07
C SER A 285 7.88 18.54 9.90
N ASP A 286 8.03 19.88 9.89
CA ASP A 286 6.92 20.80 9.62
C ASP A 286 6.20 20.48 8.30
N ASP A 287 6.93 20.00 7.30
CA ASP A 287 6.37 19.61 6.01
C ASP A 287 5.59 18.30 6.08
N GLN A 288 6.04 17.33 6.88
CA GLN A 288 5.28 16.10 7.13
C GLN A 288 3.97 16.42 7.85
N LEU A 289 4.01 17.30 8.86
CA LEU A 289 2.83 17.79 9.57
C LEU A 289 1.88 18.55 8.64
N TYR A 290 2.42 19.46 7.81
CA TYR A 290 1.66 20.20 6.82
C TYR A 290 0.98 19.25 5.82
N PHE A 291 1.72 18.27 5.31
CA PHE A 291 1.20 17.29 4.35
C PHE A 291 0.04 16.50 4.94
N VAL A 292 0.20 15.90 6.13
CA VAL A 292 -0.88 15.15 6.80
C VAL A 292 -2.10 16.04 7.07
N LYS A 293 -1.90 17.27 7.54
CA LYS A 293 -2.99 18.20 7.78
C LYS A 293 -3.76 18.51 6.50
N LYS A 294 -3.07 18.82 5.41
CA LYS A 294 -3.69 19.14 4.12
C LYS A 294 -4.37 17.95 3.47
N SER A 295 -3.78 16.76 3.51
CA SER A 295 -4.44 15.54 3.06
C SER A 295 -5.76 15.32 3.79
N LYS A 296 -5.80 15.49 5.12
CA LYS A 296 -7.05 15.41 5.90
C LYS A 296 -8.09 16.48 5.51
N GLU A 297 -7.66 17.70 5.21
CA GLU A 297 -8.55 18.74 4.68
C GLU A 297 -9.13 18.34 3.31
N ASN A 298 -8.36 17.63 2.47
CA ASN A 298 -8.83 17.16 1.17
C ASN A 298 -9.84 16.01 1.28
N HIS A 299 -9.85 15.24 2.38
CA HIS A 299 -10.77 14.10 2.57
C HIS A 299 -12.24 14.48 2.65
N VAL A 300 -12.55 15.75 2.96
CA VAL A 300 -13.94 16.21 2.98
C VAL A 300 -14.47 16.54 1.57
N LEU A 301 -13.59 16.55 0.57
CA LEU A 301 -13.95 16.84 -0.81
C LEU A 301 -14.50 15.58 -1.53
N PRO A 302 -15.34 15.75 -2.56
CA PRO A 302 -15.78 14.64 -3.38
C PRO A 302 -14.60 13.85 -3.97
N ARG A 303 -14.56 12.53 -3.69
CA ARG A 303 -13.60 11.57 -4.27
C ARG A 303 -14.13 10.89 -5.52
N GLY A 304 -13.21 10.58 -6.43
CA GLY A 304 -13.46 9.71 -7.57
C GLY A 304 -12.85 8.33 -7.36
N SER A 305 -12.04 7.87 -8.31
CA SER A 305 -11.29 6.61 -8.24
C SER A 305 -9.87 6.82 -8.76
N THR A 306 -8.89 6.24 -8.09
CA THR A 306 -7.46 6.25 -8.48
C THR A 306 -7.00 4.90 -9.01
N GLU A 307 -7.92 3.92 -9.14
CA GLU A 307 -7.60 2.60 -9.68
C GLU A 307 -7.13 2.71 -11.14
N PRO A 308 -6.00 2.07 -11.53
CA PRO A 308 -5.44 2.19 -12.87
C PRO A 308 -6.42 1.94 -14.04
N SER A 309 -7.42 1.08 -13.85
CA SER A 309 -8.44 0.76 -14.86
C SER A 309 -9.67 1.66 -14.84
N GLN A 310 -9.83 2.51 -13.82
CA GLN A 310 -11.04 3.29 -13.57
C GLN A 310 -10.74 4.70 -13.06
N ILE A 311 -9.62 5.30 -13.48
CA ILE A 311 -9.21 6.61 -12.95
C ILE A 311 -10.28 7.66 -13.29
N ILE A 312 -10.82 8.26 -12.24
CA ILE A 312 -11.76 9.38 -12.28
C ILE A 312 -11.26 10.34 -11.21
N MET A 313 -10.59 11.43 -11.58
CA MET A 313 -10.12 12.41 -10.60
C MET A 313 -11.22 13.43 -10.32
N LYS A 314 -11.57 13.61 -9.04
CA LYS A 314 -12.45 14.68 -8.57
C LYS A 314 -11.66 15.66 -7.70
N GLU A 315 -12.36 16.53 -6.99
CA GLU A 315 -11.81 17.64 -6.21
C GLU A 315 -10.73 17.18 -5.21
N ALA A 316 -10.97 16.06 -4.51
CA ALA A 316 -10.00 15.51 -3.57
C ALA A 316 -8.69 15.09 -4.26
N GLU A 317 -8.77 14.31 -5.33
CA GLU A 317 -7.57 13.84 -6.06
C GLU A 317 -6.80 15.00 -6.69
N LEU A 318 -7.50 16.02 -7.21
CA LEU A 318 -6.86 17.23 -7.74
C LEU A 318 -6.15 18.03 -6.65
N ALA A 319 -6.76 18.14 -5.46
CA ALA A 319 -6.15 18.82 -4.32
C ALA A 319 -4.94 18.04 -3.77
N ASP A 320 -5.01 16.72 -3.71
CA ASP A 320 -3.92 15.83 -3.31
C ASP A 320 -2.74 15.93 -4.29
N LEU A 321 -3.01 15.94 -5.61
CA LEU A 321 -1.98 16.14 -6.63
C LEU A 321 -1.35 17.54 -6.56
N LYS A 322 -2.12 18.58 -6.26
CA LYS A 322 -1.58 19.92 -6.05
C LYS A 322 -0.65 19.97 -4.85
N LEU A 323 -1.06 19.39 -3.73
CA LEU A 323 -0.23 19.26 -2.53
C LEU A 323 1.06 18.48 -2.82
N ALA A 324 0.97 17.39 -3.58
CA ALA A 324 2.15 16.61 -3.96
C ALA A 324 3.10 17.42 -4.85
N SER A 325 2.58 18.22 -5.80
CA SER A 325 3.37 19.13 -6.64
C SER A 325 4.11 20.19 -5.81
N GLU A 326 3.49 20.75 -4.77
CA GLU A 326 4.15 21.65 -3.82
C GLU A 326 5.33 20.96 -3.12
N MET A 327 5.14 19.71 -2.68
CA MET A 327 6.18 18.95 -2.00
C MET A 327 7.34 18.62 -2.94
N ILE A 328 7.08 18.05 -4.12
CA ILE A 328 8.17 17.68 -5.03
C ILE A 328 8.92 18.91 -5.57
N PHE A 329 8.28 20.08 -5.66
CA PHE A 329 8.96 21.34 -5.98
C PHE A 329 9.95 21.77 -4.89
N LYS A 330 9.51 21.71 -3.62
CA LYS A 330 10.35 22.05 -2.46
C LYS A 330 11.51 21.07 -2.28
N TYR A 331 11.26 19.82 -2.63
CA TYR A 331 12.17 18.71 -2.43
C TYR A 331 12.77 18.21 -3.75
N LYS A 332 13.12 16.93 -3.80
CA LYS A 332 13.68 16.31 -5.01
C LYS A 332 12.54 15.98 -5.97
N GLN A 333 12.53 16.65 -7.12
CA GLN A 333 11.59 16.36 -8.19
C GLN A 333 11.88 14.96 -8.78
N PRO A 334 10.85 14.11 -8.98
CA PRO A 334 11.00 12.90 -9.77
C PRO A 334 11.47 13.23 -11.19
N SER A 335 12.27 12.35 -11.80
CA SER A 335 12.84 12.54 -13.14
C SER A 335 11.82 12.94 -14.22
N ARG A 336 10.56 12.51 -14.09
CA ARG A 336 9.46 12.83 -15.01
C ARG A 336 8.81 14.21 -14.83
N PHE A 337 9.05 14.91 -13.72
CA PHE A 337 8.40 16.18 -13.39
C PHE A 337 9.41 17.30 -13.11
N SER A 338 10.49 17.35 -13.88
CA SER A 338 11.57 18.34 -13.71
C SER A 338 11.23 19.72 -14.29
N LEU A 339 10.62 20.60 -13.50
CA LEU A 339 10.11 21.92 -13.91
C LEU A 339 10.44 23.03 -12.91
N ASN A 340 10.26 24.29 -13.33
CA ASN A 340 10.82 25.45 -12.63
C ASN A 340 9.85 26.11 -11.66
N THR A 341 8.56 25.76 -11.69
CA THR A 341 7.53 26.30 -10.78
C THR A 341 6.55 25.24 -10.32
N VAL A 342 5.88 25.48 -9.18
CA VAL A 342 4.82 24.61 -8.67
C VAL A 342 3.68 24.48 -9.69
N ASP A 343 3.28 25.56 -10.35
CA ASP A 343 2.18 25.55 -11.33
C ASP A 343 2.55 24.75 -12.58
N GLU A 344 3.78 24.88 -13.08
CA GLU A 344 4.27 24.05 -14.18
C GLU A 344 4.28 22.57 -13.81
N ILE A 345 4.78 22.22 -12.60
CA ILE A 345 4.78 20.85 -12.09
C ILE A 345 3.36 20.32 -12.01
N TYR A 346 2.46 21.08 -11.39
CA TYR A 346 1.07 20.67 -11.24
C TYR A 346 0.40 20.45 -12.60
N GLN A 347 0.60 21.35 -13.57
CA GLN A 347 0.07 21.17 -14.91
C GLN A 347 0.64 19.91 -15.59
N ALA A 348 1.94 19.65 -15.47
CA ALA A 348 2.55 18.44 -16.03
C ALA A 348 2.04 17.15 -15.36
N VAL A 349 1.78 17.20 -14.05
CA VAL A 349 1.16 16.11 -13.29
C VAL A 349 -0.26 15.85 -13.80
N LEU A 350 -1.07 16.89 -14.00
CA LEU A 350 -2.42 16.75 -14.57
C LEU A 350 -2.38 16.21 -16.00
N ASP A 351 -1.49 16.73 -16.85
CA ASP A 351 -1.34 16.29 -18.25
C ASP A 351 -0.88 14.83 -18.35
N TYR A 352 -0.14 14.35 -17.35
CA TYR A 352 0.29 12.96 -17.27
C TYR A 352 -0.86 12.04 -16.87
N TYR A 353 -1.57 12.35 -15.77
CA TYR A 353 -2.63 11.48 -15.24
C TYR A 353 -3.96 11.58 -16.00
N SER A 354 -4.25 12.71 -16.65
CA SER A 354 -5.45 12.87 -17.48
C SER A 354 -5.53 11.89 -18.65
N ARG A 355 -4.40 11.36 -19.12
CA ARG A 355 -4.34 10.35 -20.19
C ARG A 355 -4.93 9.00 -19.78
N TRP A 356 -4.99 8.76 -18.48
CA TRP A 356 -5.47 7.53 -17.89
C TRP A 356 -6.89 7.67 -17.34
N GLN A 357 -7.47 8.87 -17.40
CA GLN A 357 -8.85 9.09 -16.98
C GLN A 357 -9.83 8.41 -17.92
N VAL A 358 -10.83 7.76 -17.34
CA VAL A 358 -12.01 7.29 -18.08
C VAL A 358 -12.79 8.51 -18.55
N ARG A 359 -12.95 8.66 -19.87
CA ARG A 359 -13.87 9.66 -20.44
C ARG A 359 -15.29 9.13 -20.25
N LEU A 360 -16.01 9.70 -19.29
CA LEU A 360 -17.44 9.43 -19.06
C LEU A 360 -18.31 10.08 -20.13
#